data_AF-A0A7S3L8M1-F1
#
_entry.id   AF-A0A7S3L8M1-F1
#
_cell.length_a   1.000
_cell.length_b   1.000
_cell.length_c   1.000
_cell.angle_alpha   90.00
_cell.angle_beta   90.00
_cell.angle_gamma   90.00
#
_symmetry.space_group_name_H-M   'P 1'
#
loop_
_entity.id
_entity.type
_entity.pdbx_description
1 polymer ?
#
loop_
_entity_poly.entity_id
_entity_poly.type
_entity_poly.pdbx_seq_one_letter_code
_entity_poly.pdbx_strand_id
1 'polypeptide(L)'
;AIHSLPADNVSEYLQAIEVIPETVRTESRMADFLRAENYHPQNAAVRLVRYWKTRRWLYGERWLLHMAQSTTGTLNPYDIEILRSGYIKYVQTPVHGPTYVIDVSLLPRGVSRIQPR
;
A
#
# COMPACT_ATOMS: atom_id res chain seq x y z
N ALA A 1 20.73 0.59 7.56
CA ALA A 1 19.39 0.73 8.20
C ALA A 1 18.51 -0.50 7.95
N ILE A 2 18.29 -0.93 6.70
CA ILE A 2 17.48 -2.15 6.45
C ILE A 2 18.21 -3.42 6.90
N HIS A 3 19.49 -3.58 6.55
CA HIS A 3 20.31 -4.74 6.93
C HIS A 3 20.56 -4.88 8.45
N SER A 4 20.23 -3.86 9.25
CA SER A 4 20.33 -3.91 10.71
C SER A 4 19.02 -4.33 11.39
N LEU A 5 17.96 -4.61 10.62
CA LEU A 5 16.69 -5.12 11.14
C LEU A 5 16.74 -6.66 11.25
N PRO A 6 15.95 -7.28 12.15
CA PRO A 6 15.85 -8.74 12.23
C PRO A 6 15.44 -9.37 10.89
N ALA A 7 16.01 -10.54 10.57
CA ALA A 7 15.77 -11.23 9.28
C ALA A 7 14.27 -11.49 9.01
N ASP A 8 13.54 -11.97 10.01
CA ASP A 8 12.09 -12.20 9.93
C ASP A 8 11.29 -10.93 9.67
N ASN A 9 11.86 -9.76 9.96
CA ASN A 9 11.23 -8.50 9.65
C ASN A 9 11.37 -8.15 8.19
N VAL A 10 12.48 -8.48 7.53
CA VAL A 10 12.79 -7.99 6.18
C VAL A 10 12.46 -8.98 5.06
N SER A 11 12.02 -10.20 5.36
CA SER A 11 11.82 -11.27 4.38
C SER A 11 10.93 -10.88 3.19
N GLU A 12 9.75 -10.29 3.42
CA GLU A 12 8.87 -9.84 2.33
C GLU A 12 9.51 -8.75 1.46
N TYR A 13 10.25 -7.82 2.08
CA TYR A 13 10.93 -6.76 1.35
C TYR A 13 12.08 -7.32 0.50
N LEU A 14 12.89 -8.23 1.06
CA LEU A 14 13.98 -8.86 0.33
C LEU A 14 13.46 -9.71 -0.83
N GLN A 15 12.40 -10.49 -0.60
CA GLN A 15 11.74 -11.25 -1.66
C GLN A 15 11.18 -10.32 -2.76
N ALA A 16 10.58 -9.18 -2.39
CA ALA A 16 10.10 -8.22 -3.38
C ALA A 16 11.24 -7.62 -4.22
N ILE A 17 12.39 -7.28 -3.60
CA ILE A 17 13.56 -6.81 -4.35
C ILE A 17 14.06 -7.87 -5.33
N GLU A 18 14.06 -9.14 -4.92
CA GLU A 18 14.54 -10.24 -5.75
C GLU A 18 13.60 -10.52 -6.94
N VAL A 19 12.28 -10.54 -6.70
CA VAL A 19 11.29 -10.97 -7.70
C VAL A 19 10.81 -9.82 -8.58
N ILE A 20 10.64 -8.61 -8.02
CA ILE A 20 10.04 -7.45 -8.70
C ILE A 20 10.82 -6.13 -8.45
N PRO A 21 12.14 -6.09 -8.73
CA PRO A 21 12.99 -4.94 -8.41
C PRO A 21 12.48 -3.61 -9.00
N GLU A 22 11.97 -3.64 -10.24
CA GLU A 22 11.43 -2.43 -10.88
C GLU A 22 10.17 -1.92 -10.19
N THR A 23 9.26 -2.81 -9.77
CA THR A 23 8.06 -2.44 -9.01
C THR A 23 8.43 -1.88 -7.65
N VAL A 24 9.42 -2.47 -6.96
CA VAL A 24 9.93 -1.92 -5.69
C VAL A 24 10.47 -0.50 -5.88
N ARG A 25 11.21 -0.27 -6.97
CA ARG A 25 11.80 1.04 -7.30
C ARG A 25 10.73 2.10 -7.61
N THR A 26 9.64 1.73 -8.30
CA THR A 26 8.59 2.68 -8.70
C THR A 26 7.54 2.90 -7.62
N GLU A 27 7.07 1.85 -6.95
CA GLU A 27 5.98 1.91 -5.97
C GLU A 27 6.46 2.20 -4.54
N SER A 28 7.72 1.92 -4.20
CA SER A 28 8.23 2.04 -2.82
C SER A 28 9.55 2.80 -2.74
N ARG A 29 9.57 4.03 -3.26
CA ARG A 29 10.75 4.89 -3.25
C ARG A 29 11.14 5.25 -1.80
N MET A 30 12.36 4.91 -1.40
CA MET A 30 12.88 5.18 -0.04
C MET A 30 12.74 6.65 0.40
N ALA A 31 12.86 7.59 -0.54
CA ALA A 31 12.69 9.01 -0.26
C ALA A 31 11.32 9.36 0.35
N ASP A 32 10.26 8.64 -0.03
CA ASP A 32 8.91 8.90 0.49
C ASP A 32 8.74 8.40 1.92
N PHE A 33 9.37 7.25 2.25
CA PHE A 33 9.43 6.72 3.60
C PHE A 33 10.29 7.59 4.53
N LEU A 34 11.41 8.12 4.03
CA LEU A 34 12.22 9.08 4.77
C LEU A 34 11.43 10.34 5.11
N ARG A 35 10.74 10.95 4.13
CA ARG A 35 9.89 12.12 4.38
C ARG A 35 8.80 11.83 5.42
N ALA A 36 8.14 10.68 5.32
CA ALA A 36 7.09 10.28 6.25
C ALA A 36 7.58 10.08 7.70
N GLU A 37 8.87 9.81 7.89
CA GLU A 37 9.51 9.56 9.18
C GLU A 37 10.46 10.69 9.60
N ASN A 38 10.24 11.91 9.11
CA ASN A 38 11.07 13.09 9.40
C ASN A 38 12.58 12.84 9.18
N TYR A 39 12.90 12.09 8.13
CA TYR A 39 14.25 11.69 7.72
C TYR A 39 15.01 10.83 8.75
N HIS A 40 14.33 10.18 9.70
CA HIS A 40 14.94 9.17 10.56
C HIS A 40 15.14 7.85 9.79
N PRO A 41 16.38 7.45 9.46
CA PRO A 41 16.61 6.37 8.51
C PRO A 41 16.23 4.98 9.07
N GLN A 42 16.36 4.75 10.37
CA GLN A 42 15.92 3.52 11.02
C GLN A 42 14.40 3.38 10.96
N ASN A 43 13.65 4.45 11.28
CA ASN A 43 12.19 4.42 11.25
C ASN A 43 11.67 4.26 9.81
N ALA A 44 12.30 4.95 8.85
CA ALA A 44 11.98 4.80 7.43
C ALA A 44 12.19 3.35 6.94
N ALA A 45 13.30 2.72 7.33
CA ALA A 45 13.55 1.31 7.02
C ALA A 45 12.48 0.39 7.62
N VAL A 46 12.09 0.62 8.88
CA VAL A 46 11.00 -0.13 9.53
C VAL A 46 9.67 0.06 8.80
N ARG A 47 9.33 1.30 8.42
CA ARG A 47 8.08 1.59 7.68
C ARG A 47 8.06 0.93 6.30
N LEU A 48 9.16 0.98 5.55
CA LEU A 48 9.27 0.35 4.24
C LEU A 48 9.05 -1.17 4.33
N VAL A 49 9.70 -1.79 5.31
CA VAL A 49 9.59 -3.22 5.54
C VAL A 49 8.17 -3.61 5.97
N ARG A 50 7.55 -2.82 6.88
CA ARG A 50 6.14 -3.00 7.27
C ARG A 50 5.19 -2.84 6.08
N TYR A 51 5.44 -1.91 5.16
CA TYR A 51 4.63 -1.75 3.96
C TYR A 51 4.54 -3.05 3.15
N TRP A 52 5.68 -3.71 2.89
CA TRP A 52 5.70 -4.97 2.13
C TRP A 52 5.05 -6.13 2.90
N LYS A 53 5.23 -6.20 4.22
CA LYS A 53 4.49 -7.14 5.08
C LYS A 53 2.98 -6.94 5.01
N THR A 54 2.52 -5.69 5.15
CA THR A 54 1.11 -5.35 5.05
C THR A 54 0.56 -5.63 3.66
N ARG A 55 1.34 -5.39 2.60
CA ARG A 55 0.97 -5.72 1.22
C ARG A 55 0.73 -7.22 1.05
N ARG A 56 1.63 -8.06 1.57
CA ARG A 56 1.44 -9.53 1.58
C ARG A 56 0.17 -9.93 2.32
N TRP A 57 -0.04 -9.37 3.51
CA TRP A 57 -1.22 -9.66 4.33
C TRP A 57 -2.55 -9.21 3.69
N LEU A 58 -2.55 -8.11 2.95
CA LEU A 58 -3.77 -7.59 2.29
C LEU A 58 -4.14 -8.36 1.03
N TYR A 59 -3.14 -8.78 0.25
CA TYR A 59 -3.37 -9.25 -1.11
C TYR A 59 -3.09 -10.74 -1.31
N GLY A 60 -2.73 -11.45 -0.24
CA GLY A 60 -2.42 -12.87 -0.28
C GLY A 60 -1.35 -13.16 -1.33
N GLU A 61 -1.59 -14.13 -2.20
CA GLU A 61 -0.67 -14.54 -3.26
C GLU A 61 -0.38 -13.46 -4.31
N ARG A 62 -1.23 -12.43 -4.44
CA ARG A 62 -1.13 -11.38 -5.48
C ARG A 62 -0.29 -10.17 -5.07
N TRP A 63 0.37 -10.24 -3.91
CA TRP A 63 1.10 -9.13 -3.32
C TRP A 63 2.33 -8.68 -4.10
N LEU A 64 2.92 -9.57 -4.91
CA LEU A 64 4.04 -9.26 -5.81
C LEU A 64 3.59 -8.75 -7.20
N LEU A 65 2.28 -8.60 -7.44
CA LEU A 65 1.82 -7.98 -8.68
C LEU A 65 1.92 -6.44 -8.59
N HIS A 66 1.82 -5.77 -9.74
CA HIS A 66 1.77 -4.32 -9.80
C HIS A 66 0.44 -3.81 -9.24
N MET A 67 0.44 -2.70 -8.50
CA MET A 67 -0.76 -2.07 -7.95
C MET A 67 -1.44 -1.19 -9.02
N ALA A 68 -1.91 -1.81 -10.09
CA ALA A 68 -2.66 -1.16 -11.16
C ALA A 68 -4.17 -1.34 -10.98
N GLN A 69 -4.96 -0.34 -11.40
CA GLN A 69 -6.42 -0.45 -11.50
C GLN A 69 -6.87 -1.20 -12.77
N SER A 70 -6.12 -2.22 -13.19
CA SER A 70 -6.33 -2.98 -14.42
C SER A 70 -7.05 -4.31 -14.19
N THR A 71 -7.45 -4.64 -12.96
CA THR A 71 -8.02 -5.93 -12.49
C THR A 71 -7.09 -7.16 -12.61
N THR A 72 -5.95 -7.03 -13.30
CA THR A 72 -4.96 -8.10 -13.52
C THR A 72 -3.75 -8.02 -12.59
N GLY A 73 -3.68 -6.98 -11.76
CA GLY A 73 -2.62 -6.76 -10.80
C GLY A 73 -2.98 -7.20 -9.38
N THR A 74 -2.41 -6.50 -8.42
CA THR A 74 -2.69 -6.72 -6.99
C THR A 74 -4.14 -6.43 -6.61
N LEU A 75 -4.84 -5.58 -7.36
CA LEU A 75 -6.26 -5.27 -7.15
C LEU A 75 -7.13 -6.18 -8.02
N ASN A 76 -8.01 -6.98 -7.41
CA ASN A 76 -8.97 -7.82 -8.13
C ASN A 76 -10.21 -7.00 -8.55
N PRO A 77 -11.12 -7.55 -9.36
CA PRO A 77 -12.34 -6.84 -9.77
C PRO A 77 -13.16 -6.27 -8.61
N TYR A 78 -13.23 -6.99 -7.48
CA TYR A 78 -13.94 -6.53 -6.28
C TYR A 78 -13.27 -5.32 -5.62
N ASP A 79 -11.93 -5.31 -5.52
CA ASP A 79 -11.17 -4.16 -5.02
C ASP A 79 -11.40 -2.92 -5.90
N ILE A 80 -11.46 -3.13 -7.22
CA ILE A 80 -11.76 -2.07 -8.19
C ILE A 80 -13.20 -1.57 -8.08
N GLU A 81 -14.17 -2.45 -7.85
CA GLU A 81 -15.57 -2.07 -7.63
C GLU A 81 -15.71 -1.19 -6.38
N ILE A 82 -15.03 -1.56 -5.29
CA ILE A 82 -14.96 -0.74 -4.08
C ILE A 82 -14.38 0.64 -4.40
N LEU A 83 -13.25 0.73 -5.12
CA LEU A 83 -12.68 2.03 -5.51
C LEU A 83 -13.62 2.86 -6.39
N ARG A 84 -14.32 2.21 -7.35
CA ARG A 84 -15.28 2.86 -8.25
C ARG A 84 -16.52 3.38 -7.55
N SER A 85 -16.87 2.83 -6.39
CA SER A 85 -18.02 3.28 -5.62
C SER A 85 -17.91 4.72 -5.11
N GLY A 86 -16.69 5.28 -5.09
CA GLY A 86 -16.44 6.62 -4.56
C GLY A 86 -16.42 6.69 -3.03
N TYR A 87 -16.39 5.54 -2.34
CA TYR A 87 -16.29 5.48 -0.88
C TYR A 87 -15.05 6.22 -0.35
N ILE A 88 -13.95 6.27 -1.12
CA ILE A 88 -12.82 7.17 -0.89
C ILE A 88 -12.72 8.09 -2.10
N LYS A 89 -12.80 9.39 -1.85
CA LYS A 89 -12.65 10.41 -2.89
C LYS A 89 -11.69 11.50 -2.45
N TYR A 90 -10.89 11.95 -3.40
CA TYR A 90 -10.02 13.10 -3.25
C TYR A 90 -10.78 14.36 -3.66
N VAL A 91 -10.84 15.35 -2.77
CA VAL A 91 -11.52 16.62 -3.00
C VAL A 91 -10.58 17.78 -2.71
N GLN A 92 -10.62 18.79 -3.58
CA GLN A 92 -9.96 20.07 -3.33
C GLN A 92 -10.87 20.91 -2.46
N THR A 93 -10.37 21.33 -1.30
CA THR A 93 -11.07 22.30 -0.46
C THR A 93 -10.32 23.63 -0.48
N PRO A 94 -11.01 24.78 -0.57
CA PRO A 94 -10.34 26.07 -0.52
C PRO A 94 -9.60 26.35 0.81
N VAL A 95 -10.07 25.75 1.91
CA VAL A 95 -9.61 26.07 3.28
C VAL A 95 -8.54 25.10 3.77
N HIS A 96 -8.66 23.81 3.49
CA HIS A 96 -7.77 22.78 4.02
C HIS A 96 -6.88 22.16 2.94
N GLY A 97 -7.04 22.60 1.68
CA GLY A 97 -6.35 22.02 0.55
C GLY A 97 -6.85 20.60 0.23
N PRO A 98 -5.97 19.76 -0.35
CA PRO A 98 -6.23 18.35 -0.66
C PRO A 98 -6.79 17.54 0.51
N THR A 99 -8.02 17.04 0.40
CA THR A 99 -8.67 16.24 1.45
C THR A 99 -9.18 14.92 0.89
N TYR A 100 -9.04 13.83 1.66
CA TYR A 100 -9.70 12.56 1.37
C TYR A 100 -10.98 12.46 2.19
N VAL A 101 -12.10 12.19 1.53
CA VAL A 101 -13.40 11.94 2.17
C VAL A 101 -13.69 10.45 2.10
N ILE A 102 -14.00 9.86 3.27
CA ILE A 102 -14.43 8.47 3.39
C ILE A 102 -15.94 8.46 3.64
N ASP A 103 -16.72 8.00 2.67
CA ASP A 103 -18.17 7.90 2.72
C ASP A 103 -18.59 6.43 2.67
N VAL A 104 -18.80 5.84 3.85
CA VAL A 104 -19.15 4.43 3.99
C VAL A 104 -20.52 4.09 3.40
N SER A 105 -21.39 5.09 3.19
CA SER A 105 -22.71 4.88 2.58
C SER A 105 -22.61 4.54 1.09
N LEU A 106 -21.47 4.86 0.47
CA LEU A 106 -21.19 4.55 -0.93
C LEU A 106 -20.59 3.17 -1.14
N LEU A 107 -20.22 2.43 -0.08
CA LEU A 107 -19.70 1.07 -0.24
C LEU A 107 -20.73 0.16 -0.93
N PRO A 108 -20.31 -0.73 -1.85
CA PRO A 108 -21.19 -1.74 -2.43
C PRO A 108 -21.88 -2.60 -1.34
N ARG A 109 -23.12 -3.02 -1.60
CA ARG A 109 -23.88 -3.84 -0.64
C ARG A 109 -23.15 -5.16 -0.37
N GLY A 110 -23.05 -5.56 0.90
CA GLY A 110 -22.40 -6.81 1.31
C GLY A 110 -20.89 -6.71 1.53
N VAL A 111 -20.29 -5.53 1.37
CA VAL A 111 -18.89 -5.27 1.75
C VAL A 111 -18.79 -5.04 3.25
N SER A 112 -18.10 -5.94 3.97
CA SER A 112 -17.71 -5.71 5.38
C SER A 112 -16.34 -5.01 5.45
N ARG A 113 -16.02 -4.38 6.58
CA ARG A 113 -14.72 -3.72 6.81
C ARG A 113 -13.58 -4.73 6.61
N ILE A 114 -12.50 -4.25 5.98
CA ILE A 114 -11.27 -4.96 5.57
C ILE A 114 -11.00 -6.24 6.36
N GLN A 115 -11.05 -7.39 5.69
CA GLN A 115 -10.54 -8.66 6.20
C GLN A 115 -9.29 -9.05 5.41
N PRO A 116 -8.25 -9.59 6.07
CA PRO A 116 -7.11 -10.16 5.37
C PRO A 116 -7.52 -11.26 4.40
N ARG A 117 -6.77 -11.40 3.31
CA ARG A 117 -6.96 -12.42 2.28
C ARG A 117 -5.84 -13.43 2.27
#